data_AF-A0A1F6MC42-F1
#
_entry.id   AF-A0A1F6MC42-F1
#
_cell.length_a   1.000
_cell.length_b   1.000
_cell.length_c   1.000
_cell.angle_alpha   90.00
_cell.angle_beta   90.00
_cell.angle_gamma   90.00
#
_symmetry.space_group_name_H-M   'P 1'
#
loop_
_entity.id
_entity.type
_entity.pdbx_description
1 polymer ?
#
loop_
_entity_poly.entity_id
_entity_poly.type
_entity_poly.pdbx_seq_one_letter_code
_entity_poly.pdbx_strand_id
1 'polypeptide(L)'
;METLNQKIEHEPAPKDISEEFKNMPWHEFHDFLRTLQKEPSLSITIDWVDVPTARRLKAFLEDFSALGKQKRSATIRATQEQHNQEMNVFASGVKWEKA
;
A
#
# COMPACT_ATOMS: atom_id res chain seq x y z
N MET A 1 24.48 -36.11 -4.43
CA MET A 1 24.55 -35.02 -3.43
C MET A 1 24.44 -33.72 -4.19
N GLU A 2 23.30 -33.05 -4.11
CA GLU A 2 23.11 -31.72 -4.69
C GLU A 2 22.38 -30.86 -3.66
N THR A 3 23.12 -29.99 -2.99
CA THR A 3 22.59 -28.99 -2.07
C THR A 3 22.21 -27.75 -2.88
N LEU A 4 20.93 -27.65 -3.29
CA LEU A 4 20.38 -26.42 -3.85
C LEU A 4 20.24 -25.40 -2.72
N ASN A 5 21.30 -24.63 -2.50
CA ASN A 5 21.35 -23.54 -1.54
C ASN A 5 20.55 -22.35 -2.11
N GLN A 6 19.22 -22.46 -2.12
CA GLN A 6 18.34 -21.32 -2.37
C GLN A 6 18.47 -20.37 -1.18
N LYS A 7 19.43 -19.45 -1.25
CA LYS A 7 19.40 -18.23 -0.47
C LYS A 7 18.20 -17.42 -0.94
N ILE A 8 17.03 -17.72 -0.38
CA ILE A 8 15.90 -16.81 -0.41
C ILE A 8 16.36 -15.68 0.52
N GLU A 9 16.98 -14.65 -0.05
CA GLU A 9 17.13 -13.37 0.60
C GLU A 9 15.70 -12.89 0.90
N HIS A 10 15.22 -13.18 2.11
CA HIS A 10 13.96 -12.65 2.60
C HIS A 10 14.16 -11.14 2.71
N GLU A 11 13.79 -10.40 1.66
CA GLU A 11 13.45 -8.99 1.85
C GLU A 11 12.50 -8.90 3.05
N PRO A 12 12.75 -8.00 4.01
CA PRO A 12 11.87 -7.85 5.15
C PRO A 12 10.45 -7.62 4.62
N ALA A 13 9.52 -8.46 5.08
CA ALA A 13 8.12 -8.35 4.68
C ALA A 13 7.65 -6.91 4.96
N PRO A 14 6.92 -6.29 4.02
CA PRO A 14 6.43 -4.95 4.23
C PRO A 14 5.55 -4.92 5.48
N LYS A 15 5.73 -3.88 6.30
CA LYS A 15 4.89 -3.68 7.46
C LYS A 15 3.49 -3.32 6.99
N ASP A 16 2.53 -4.17 7.33
CA ASP A 16 1.13 -3.91 7.07
C ASP A 16 0.63 -2.81 8.00
N ILE A 17 0.03 -1.78 7.41
CA ILE A 17 -0.57 -0.63 8.11
C ILE A 17 -2.01 -0.42 7.64
N SER A 18 -2.67 -1.51 7.22
CA SER A 18 -4.00 -1.48 6.62
C SER A 18 -5.07 -1.08 7.64
N GLU A 19 -4.93 -1.51 8.89
CA GLU A 19 -5.88 -1.16 9.95
C GLU A 19 -5.77 0.31 10.33
N GLU A 20 -4.56 0.83 10.45
CA GLU A 20 -4.27 2.23 10.74
C GLU A 20 -4.81 3.13 9.63
N PHE A 21 -4.63 2.75 8.35
CA PHE A 21 -5.19 3.48 7.23
C PHE A 21 -6.73 3.55 7.25
N LYS A 22 -7.40 2.46 7.65
CA LYS A 22 -8.87 2.40 7.71
C LYS A 22 -9.45 3.18 8.88
N ASN A 23 -8.80 3.11 10.04
CA ASN A 23 -9.35 3.64 11.29
C ASN A 23 -8.88 5.06 11.61
N MET A 24 -7.75 5.52 11.07
CA MET A 24 -7.23 6.86 11.34
C MET A 24 -7.73 7.88 10.31
N PRO A 25 -8.09 9.11 10.75
CA PRO A 25 -8.29 10.21 9.82
C PRO A 25 -6.97 10.58 9.13
N TRP A 26 -7.07 11.11 7.91
CA TRP A 26 -5.90 11.34 7.04
C TRP A 26 -4.78 12.16 7.67
N HIS A 27 -5.12 13.14 8.51
CA HIS A 27 -4.12 13.98 9.19
C HIS A 27 -3.32 13.19 10.25
N GLU A 28 -3.98 12.33 11.03
CA GLU A 28 -3.31 11.44 11.99
C GLU A 28 -2.51 10.36 11.27
N PHE A 29 -3.05 9.81 10.18
CA PHE A 29 -2.35 8.84 9.36
C PHE A 29 -1.03 9.39 8.82
N HIS A 30 -1.02 10.65 8.37
CA HIS A 30 0.21 11.29 7.90
C HIS A 30 1.25 11.48 9.02
N ASP A 31 0.82 11.79 10.25
CA ASP A 31 1.73 11.85 11.39
C ASP A 31 2.25 10.45 11.77
N PHE A 32 1.38 9.45 11.74
CA PHE A 32 1.75 8.05 11.93
C PHE A 32 2.81 7.58 10.91
N LEU A 33 2.66 7.93 9.63
CA LEU A 33 3.67 7.63 8.60
C LEU A 33 5.04 8.23 8.95
N ARG A 34 5.09 9.40 9.61
CA ARG A 34 6.35 10.00 10.06
C ARG A 34 7.03 9.16 11.13
N THR A 35 6.27 8.48 11.99
CA THR A 35 6.85 7.56 12.99
C THR A 35 7.49 6.32 12.34
N LEU A 36 6.98 5.92 11.17
CA LEU A 36 7.42 4.76 10.41
C LEU A 36 8.51 5.05 9.37
N GLN A 37 9.12 6.24 9.38
CA GLN A 37 10.19 6.60 8.42
C GLN A 37 11.40 5.64 8.43
N LYS A 38 11.61 4.90 9.52
CA LYS A 38 12.70 3.91 9.66
C LYS A 38 12.34 2.55 9.06
N GLU A 39 11.06 2.29 8.80
CA GLU A 39 10.64 1.03 8.21
C GLU A 39 11.06 0.99 6.74
N PRO A 40 11.68 -0.10 6.27
CA PRO A 40 12.17 -0.20 4.90
C PRO A 40 11.03 -0.32 3.88
N SER A 41 9.91 -0.93 4.28
CA SER A 41 8.81 -1.27 3.40
C SER A 41 7.47 -1.19 4.13
N LEU A 42 6.46 -0.56 3.53
CA LEU A 42 5.09 -0.47 4.03
C LEU A 42 4.10 -1.06 3.00
N SER A 43 3.05 -1.70 3.48
CA SER A 43 1.96 -2.21 2.64
C SER A 43 0.60 -1.84 3.21
N ILE A 44 -0.34 -1.55 2.30
CA ILE A 44 -1.75 -1.35 2.61
C ILE A 44 -2.58 -2.28 1.72
N THR A 45 -3.44 -3.08 2.32
CA THR A 45 -4.42 -3.92 1.63
C THR A 45 -5.81 -3.62 2.19
N ILE A 46 -6.68 -3.07 1.35
CA ILE A 46 -8.07 -2.78 1.75
C ILE A 46 -9.06 -3.35 0.74
N ASP A 47 -10.28 -3.58 1.20
CA ASP A 47 -11.43 -3.76 0.33
C ASP A 47 -11.91 -2.40 -0.17
N TRP A 48 -12.54 -2.41 -1.34
CA TRP A 48 -13.15 -1.21 -1.91
C TRP A 48 -14.26 -0.71 -0.98
N VAL A 49 -14.10 0.52 -0.50
CA VAL A 49 -15.11 1.21 0.32
C VAL A 49 -15.78 2.30 -0.52
N ASP A 50 -14.99 3.26 -0.98
CA ASP A 50 -15.45 4.45 -1.69
C ASP A 50 -14.32 5.13 -2.48
N VAL A 51 -14.70 6.02 -3.39
CA VAL A 51 -13.78 6.82 -4.21
C VAL A 51 -12.79 7.65 -3.38
N PRO A 52 -13.20 8.45 -2.38
CA PRO A 52 -12.25 9.22 -1.57
C PRO A 52 -11.20 8.35 -0.88
N THR A 53 -11.58 7.18 -0.36
CA THR A 53 -10.67 6.20 0.25
C THR A 53 -9.65 5.68 -0.76
N ALA A 54 -10.09 5.34 -1.97
CA ALA A 54 -9.19 4.93 -3.06
C ALA A 54 -8.20 6.06 -3.46
N ARG A 55 -8.65 7.32 -3.48
CA ARG A 55 -7.78 8.48 -3.75
C ARG A 55 -6.76 8.73 -2.64
N ARG A 56 -7.10 8.49 -1.37
CA ARG A 56 -6.14 8.54 -0.25
C ARG A 56 -5.03 7.50 -0.40
N LEU A 57 -5.37 6.30 -0.88
CA LEU A 57 -4.41 5.24 -1.17
C LEU A 57 -3.43 5.61 -2.28
N LYS A 58 -3.96 6.24 -3.34
CA LYS A 58 -3.12 6.83 -4.38
C LYS A 58 -2.17 7.88 -3.78
N ALA A 59 -2.66 8.79 -2.95
CA ALA A 59 -1.83 9.80 -2.31
C ALA A 59 -0.74 9.20 -1.40
N PHE A 60 -1.00 8.06 -0.75
CA PHE A 60 0.02 7.33 0.04
C PHE A 60 1.18 6.81 -0.83
N LEU A 61 0.88 6.31 -2.04
CA LEU A 61 1.90 5.87 -3.00
C LEU A 61 2.64 7.06 -3.63
N GLU A 62 1.91 8.12 -3.96
CA GLU A 62 2.44 9.34 -4.57
C GLU A 62 3.07 10.29 -3.55
N ASP A 63 3.06 10.02 -2.26
CA ASP A 63 3.70 10.90 -1.28
C ASP A 63 5.24 10.82 -1.43
N PHE A 64 5.75 11.71 -2.30
CA PHE A 64 7.15 11.82 -2.66
C PHE A 64 8.05 12.22 -1.47
N SER A 65 7.46 12.72 -0.37
CA SER A 65 8.17 13.17 0.83
C SER A 65 8.91 12.05 1.56
N ALA A 66 8.52 10.79 1.36
CA ALA A 66 9.16 9.63 1.96
C ALA A 66 10.12 8.86 1.02
N LEU A 67 10.34 9.36 -0.19
CA LEU A 67 11.14 8.70 -1.24
C LEU A 67 12.64 8.62 -0.99
N GLY A 68 13.09 8.89 0.23
CA GLY A 68 14.49 8.71 0.58
C GLY A 68 14.96 7.26 0.49
N LYS A 69 14.07 6.26 0.71
CA LYS A 69 14.39 4.81 0.68
C LYS A 69 13.22 3.83 0.95
N GLN A 70 12.06 4.29 1.43
CA GLN A 70 10.99 3.39 1.89
C GLN A 70 10.15 2.86 0.72
N LYS A 71 10.10 1.55 0.52
CA LYS A 71 9.23 0.89 -0.46
C LYS A 71 7.78 0.97 0.03
N ARG A 72 6.85 1.42 -0.82
CA ARG A 72 5.41 1.45 -0.49
C ARG A 72 4.65 0.63 -1.50
N SER A 73 3.70 -0.16 -1.02
CA SER A 73 2.78 -0.91 -1.86
C SER A 73 1.35 -0.77 -1.35
N ALA A 74 0.42 -0.79 -2.29
CA ALA A 74 -1.00 -0.63 -2.02
C ALA A 74 -1.77 -1.63 -2.88
N THR A 75 -2.73 -2.31 -2.27
CA THR A 75 -3.62 -3.27 -2.91
C THR A 75 -5.06 -2.93 -2.53
N ILE A 76 -5.93 -2.86 -3.54
CA ILE A 76 -7.37 -2.71 -3.35
C ILE A 76 -8.07 -3.94 -3.91
N ARG A 77 -8.87 -4.59 -3.06
CA ARG A 77 -9.81 -5.64 -3.45
C ARG A 77 -11.10 -5.01 -3.94
N ALA A 78 -11.37 -5.11 -5.24
CA ALA A 78 -12.51 -4.46 -5.85
C ALA A 78 -13.15 -5.37 -6.91
N THR A 79 -14.45 -5.25 -7.12
CA THR A 79 -15.09 -5.84 -8.30
C THR A 79 -14.67 -5.08 -9.55
N GLN A 80 -14.94 -5.65 -10.72
CA GLN A 80 -14.60 -5.00 -12.00
C GLN A 80 -15.39 -3.69 -12.21
N GLU A 81 -16.62 -3.62 -11.72
CA GLU A 81 -17.44 -2.40 -11.77
C GLU A 81 -16.83 -1.30 -10.91
N GLN A 82 -16.42 -1.62 -9.68
CA GLN A 82 -15.76 -0.69 -8.76
C GLN A 82 -14.40 -0.22 -9.31
N HIS A 83 -13.62 -1.11 -9.91
CA HIS A 83 -12.39 -0.76 -10.59
C HIS A 83 -12.63 0.28 -11.71
N ASN A 84 -13.70 0.10 -12.49
CA ASN A 84 -14.07 1.02 -13.56
C ASN A 84 -14.57 2.38 -13.05
N GLN A 85 -15.07 2.47 -11.81
CA GLN A 85 -15.51 3.74 -11.23
C GLN A 85 -14.36 4.72 -10.97
N GLU A 86 -13.15 4.23 -10.66
CA GLU A 86 -12.01 5.10 -10.39
C GLU A 86 -10.70 4.49 -10.92
N MET A 87 -10.69 4.25 -12.24
CA MET A 87 -9.56 3.66 -12.96
C MET A 87 -8.23 4.42 -12.74
N ASN A 88 -8.31 5.73 -12.45
CA ASN A 88 -7.17 6.59 -12.16
C ASN A 88 -6.36 6.16 -10.92
N VAL A 89 -7.03 5.58 -9.90
CA VAL A 89 -6.36 5.11 -8.69
C VAL A 89 -5.50 3.89 -9.01
N PHE A 90 -6.06 2.95 -9.76
CA PHE A 90 -5.35 1.73 -10.18
C PHE A 90 -4.21 2.03 -11.17
N ALA A 91 -4.39 3.02 -12.04
CA ALA A 91 -3.34 3.49 -12.95
C ALA A 91 -2.13 4.11 -12.22
N SER A 92 -2.26 4.47 -10.94
CA SER A 92 -1.20 5.11 -10.14
C SER A 92 -0.31 4.11 -9.39
N GLY A 93 -0.36 2.83 -9.76
CA GLY A 93 0.46 1.77 -9.15
C GLY A 93 -0.21 1.02 -8.00
N VAL A 94 -1.48 1.33 -7.70
CA VAL A 94 -2.29 0.53 -6.77
C VAL A 94 -2.63 -0.80 -7.44
N LYS A 95 -2.26 -1.90 -6.78
CA LYS A 95 -2.59 -3.25 -7.25
C LYS A 95 -4.09 -3.50 -7.11
N TRP A 96 -4.69 -3.99 -8.17
CA TRP A 96 -6.07 -4.48 -8.14
C TRP A 96 -6.08 -5.98 -7.87
N GLU A 97 -6.79 -6.38 -6.82
CA GLU A 97 -7.15 -7.77 -6.60
C GLU A 97 -8.65 -7.90 -6.87
N LYS A 98 -9.03 -8.77 -7.81
CA LYS A 98 -10.43 -8.96 -8.17
C LYS A 98 -11.13 -9.72 -7.04
N ALA A 99 -12.09 -9.07 -6.40
CA ALA A 99 -12.98 -9.65 -5.40
C ALA A 99 -14.22 -10.30 -6.06
#